data_AF-A0A9X8Y7T6-F1
#
_entry.id   AF-A0A9X8Y7T6-F1
#
_cell.length_a   1.000
_cell.length_b   1.000
_cell.length_c   1.000
_cell.angle_alpha   90.00
_cell.angle_beta   90.00
_cell.angle_gamma   90.00
#
_symmetry.space_group_name_H-M   'P 1'
#
loop_
_entity.id
_entity.type
_entity.pdbx_description
1 polymer ?
#
loop_
_entity_poly.entity_id
_entity_poly.type
_entity_poly.pdbx_seq_one_letter_code
_entity_poly.pdbx_strand_id
1 'polypeptide(L)'
;MRRLVPLVLSGLLLLAGCAGAPGQQNDVPPPGAAPESAPEEPAPMAGAPRDELLERLSEAANSFVNGEDFVPWQYNLGLYDFDGDGSPELIVGSYGNFSGTHTLLRLTEDAYEVVGDYEVPNGSCEFYPAASGDGLVLIGKGGHGTQEIVLESALRLLPEPDEAGGLLDVWQRTYTLFGGDDAQSACTVTHNGEEQAACQSPQDPEAAAFDARFAHGDTPALVAMEEEAFFAGTEDNGEILLPVPQEELRTRIDALLERLEKD
;
A
#
# COMPACT_ATOMS: atom_id res chain seq x y z
N MET A 1 47.04 -15.88 -25.65
CA MET A 1 47.36 -15.22 -24.36
C MET A 1 46.10 -15.25 -23.51
N ARG A 2 46.22 -15.82 -22.29
CA ARG A 2 45.32 -15.88 -21.10
C ARG A 2 43.81 -16.10 -21.38
N ARG A 3 43.27 -17.33 -21.42
CA ARG A 3 43.07 -18.43 -20.43
C ARG A 3 41.89 -18.22 -19.43
N LEU A 4 40.79 -18.93 -19.72
CA LEU A 4 39.79 -19.47 -18.79
C LEU A 4 40.43 -20.53 -17.87
N VAL A 5 40.10 -20.53 -16.58
CA VAL A 5 40.05 -21.72 -15.69
C VAL A 5 39.06 -21.46 -14.53
N PRO A 6 38.10 -22.36 -14.24
CA PRO A 6 37.41 -22.46 -12.96
C PRO A 6 38.13 -23.47 -12.04
N LEU A 7 38.07 -23.29 -10.72
CA LEU A 7 38.55 -24.31 -9.78
C LEU A 7 37.71 -24.32 -8.50
N VAL A 8 36.85 -25.33 -8.40
CA VAL A 8 36.37 -25.92 -7.16
C VAL A 8 37.37 -27.00 -6.77
N LEU A 9 37.86 -27.01 -5.54
CA LEU A 9 38.33 -28.24 -4.89
C LEU A 9 38.25 -28.15 -3.37
N SER A 10 37.58 -29.14 -2.81
CA SER A 10 37.36 -29.41 -1.39
C SER A 10 38.62 -29.89 -0.65
N GLY A 11 38.68 -29.55 0.63
CA GLY A 11 39.11 -30.42 1.74
C GLY A 11 40.60 -30.69 1.96
N LEU A 12 41.11 -30.32 3.14
CA LEU A 12 41.85 -31.26 4.00
C LEU A 12 41.99 -30.77 5.45
N LEU A 13 41.80 -31.73 6.37
CA LEU A 13 42.08 -31.68 7.80
C LEU A 13 43.50 -31.19 8.13
N LEU A 14 43.62 -30.47 9.25
CA LEU A 14 44.80 -30.52 10.12
C LEU A 14 44.38 -30.47 11.59
N LEU A 15 44.59 -31.61 12.26
CA LEU A 15 44.62 -31.78 13.71
C LEU A 15 46.03 -31.47 14.21
N ALA A 16 46.13 -30.65 15.27
CA ALA A 16 47.24 -30.69 16.23
C ALA A 16 46.79 -30.11 17.58
N GLY A 17 46.87 -30.92 18.65
CA GLY A 17 46.78 -30.51 20.06
C GLY A 17 48.01 -29.69 20.51
N CYS A 18 48.12 -29.14 21.72
CA CYS A 18 47.69 -29.64 23.03
C CYS A 18 47.64 -28.50 24.09
N ALA A 19 46.85 -28.75 25.15
CA ALA A 19 46.98 -28.31 26.56
C ALA A 19 46.86 -26.81 26.91
N GLY A 20 46.06 -26.35 27.88
CA GLY A 20 45.14 -26.98 28.84
C GLY A 20 44.77 -25.98 29.96
N ALA A 21 43.59 -26.12 30.58
CA ALA A 21 43.23 -25.69 31.95
C ALA A 21 41.72 -25.91 32.19
N PRO A 22 41.26 -26.05 33.45
CA PRO A 22 40.14 -26.94 33.80
C PRO A 22 38.77 -26.25 33.95
N GLY A 23 37.72 -27.01 33.65
CA GLY A 23 36.43 -27.01 34.33
C GLY A 23 35.67 -25.69 34.47
N GLN A 24 34.67 -25.47 33.61
CA GLN A 24 33.42 -24.89 34.06
C GLN A 24 32.26 -25.79 33.66
N GLN A 25 31.44 -26.08 34.66
CA GLN A 25 30.20 -26.84 34.56
C GLN A 25 29.25 -26.19 33.54
N ASN A 26 28.46 -27.05 32.91
CA ASN A 26 27.28 -26.68 32.16
C ASN A 26 26.32 -25.91 33.08
N ASP A 27 26.24 -24.59 32.91
CA ASP A 27 25.12 -23.82 33.45
C ASP A 27 23.92 -24.02 32.52
N VAL A 28 23.16 -25.07 32.81
CA VAL A 28 21.77 -25.19 32.37
C VAL A 28 21.01 -24.06 33.08
N PRO A 29 20.36 -23.12 32.36
CA PRO A 29 19.58 -22.08 33.00
C PRO A 29 18.44 -22.71 33.81
N PRO A 30 18.09 -22.15 35.00
CA PRO A 30 17.02 -22.70 35.82
C PRO A 30 15.68 -22.64 35.07
N PRO A 31 14.80 -23.64 35.24
CA PRO A 31 13.48 -23.62 34.63
C PRO A 31 12.66 -22.51 35.31
N GLY A 32 12.35 -21.46 34.56
CA GLY A 32 11.55 -20.34 35.07
C GLY A 32 11.90 -18.95 34.54
N ALA A 33 12.89 -18.80 33.65
CA ALA A 33 13.00 -17.56 32.88
C ALA A 33 11.83 -17.51 31.88
N ALA A 34 10.85 -16.66 32.15
CA ALA A 34 9.85 -16.27 31.17
C ALA A 34 10.58 -15.81 29.90
N PRO A 35 10.10 -16.15 28.70
CA PRO A 35 10.66 -15.58 27.49
C PRO A 35 10.60 -14.06 27.62
N GLU A 36 11.74 -13.41 27.41
CA GLU A 36 11.85 -11.98 27.21
C GLU A 36 10.80 -11.63 26.14
N SER A 37 9.78 -10.87 26.55
CA SER A 37 8.66 -10.50 25.68
C SER A 37 9.23 -9.88 24.41
N ALA A 38 8.80 -10.39 23.27
CA ALA A 38 9.00 -9.72 21.99
C ALA A 38 8.59 -8.24 22.14
N PRO A 39 9.19 -7.31 21.40
CA PRO A 39 8.69 -5.94 21.36
C PRO A 39 7.19 -6.01 21.06
N GLU A 40 6.35 -5.52 21.96
CA GLU A 40 4.93 -5.31 21.65
C GLU A 40 4.90 -4.38 20.43
N GLU A 41 4.26 -4.84 19.35
CA GLU A 41 3.97 -3.96 18.22
C GLU A 41 3.23 -2.72 18.76
N PRO A 42 3.61 -1.51 18.35
CA PRO A 42 2.98 -0.31 18.87
C PRO A 42 1.48 -0.35 18.54
N ALA A 43 0.65 -0.23 19.57
CA ALA A 43 -0.79 -0.23 19.39
C ALA A 43 -1.22 0.98 18.55
N PRO A 44 -2.22 0.83 17.66
CA PRO A 44 -2.73 1.94 16.90
C PRO A 44 -3.44 2.98 17.80
N MET A 45 -3.59 4.20 17.28
CA MET A 45 -3.93 5.42 18.04
C MET A 45 -5.44 5.64 18.25
N ALA A 46 -6.16 4.56 18.53
CA ALA A 46 -7.61 4.56 18.69
C ALA A 46 -8.08 5.73 19.59
N GLY A 47 -8.77 6.70 19.00
CA GLY A 47 -9.37 7.83 19.73
C GLY A 47 -8.43 8.96 20.14
N ALA A 48 -7.29 9.15 19.46
CA ALA A 48 -6.43 10.32 19.63
C ALA A 48 -7.19 11.65 19.40
N PRO A 49 -6.84 12.73 20.13
CA PRO A 49 -7.44 14.04 19.88
C PRO A 49 -7.20 14.54 18.45
N ARG A 50 -8.19 15.21 17.86
CA ARG A 50 -8.13 15.77 16.51
C ARG A 50 -6.86 16.56 16.20
N ASP A 51 -6.41 17.40 17.13
CA ASP A 51 -5.20 18.23 16.94
C ASP A 51 -3.92 17.38 16.85
N GLU A 52 -3.86 16.27 17.59
CA GLU A 52 -2.76 15.31 17.54
C GLU A 52 -2.78 14.53 16.22
N LEU A 53 -3.96 14.06 15.79
CA LEU A 53 -4.14 13.41 14.49
C LEU A 53 -3.73 14.34 13.35
N LEU A 54 -4.16 15.60 13.38
CA LEU A 54 -3.79 16.60 12.38
C LEU A 54 -2.27 16.79 12.31
N GLU A 55 -1.60 16.94 13.45
CA GLU A 55 -0.14 17.06 13.48
C GLU A 55 0.55 15.85 12.83
N ARG A 56 0.19 14.64 13.28
CA ARG A 56 0.85 13.40 12.85
C ARG A 56 0.56 13.02 11.40
N LEU A 57 -0.69 13.15 10.96
CA LEU A 57 -1.07 12.93 9.56
C LEU A 57 -0.36 13.93 8.63
N SER A 58 -0.22 15.19 9.06
CA SER A 58 0.51 16.21 8.28
C SER A 58 2.00 15.91 8.19
N GLU A 59 2.61 15.43 9.27
CA GLU A 59 4.01 15.02 9.28
C GLU A 59 4.25 13.78 8.42
N ALA A 60 3.37 12.77 8.51
CA ALA A 60 3.42 11.58 7.66
C ALA A 60 3.28 11.94 6.18
N ALA A 61 2.27 12.75 5.82
CA ALA A 61 2.08 13.23 4.45
C ALA A 61 3.30 14.02 3.95
N ASN A 62 3.83 14.94 4.78
CA ASN A 62 5.01 15.73 4.41
C ASN A 62 6.25 14.88 4.22
N SER A 63 6.48 13.90 5.11
CA SER A 63 7.61 13.00 5.01
C SER A 63 7.52 12.09 3.78
N PHE A 64 6.32 11.60 3.45
CA PHE A 64 6.14 10.66 2.35
C PHE A 64 6.14 11.38 1.00
N VAL A 65 5.33 12.42 0.82
CA VAL A 65 5.18 13.14 -0.46
C VAL A 65 6.47 13.86 -0.87
N ASN A 66 7.26 14.35 0.10
CA ASN A 66 8.56 14.97 -0.17
C ASN A 66 9.74 13.98 -0.03
N GLY A 67 9.47 12.68 0.14
CA GLY A 67 10.48 11.64 0.22
C GLY A 67 11.11 11.31 -1.14
N GLU A 68 12.24 10.62 -1.13
CA GLU A 68 12.98 10.28 -2.36
C GLU A 68 12.24 9.27 -3.25
N ASP A 69 11.39 8.43 -2.66
CA ASP A 69 10.69 7.34 -3.34
C ASP A 69 9.32 7.77 -3.93
N PHE A 70 8.88 9.01 -3.68
CA PHE A 70 7.63 9.53 -4.22
C PHE A 70 7.90 10.35 -5.48
N VAL A 71 7.48 9.85 -6.65
CA VAL A 71 7.63 10.56 -7.93
C VAL A 71 6.42 11.49 -8.12
N PRO A 72 6.56 12.82 -8.02
CA PRO A 72 5.42 13.73 -8.01
C PRO A 72 5.16 14.26 -9.42
N TRP A 73 4.00 13.90 -9.98
CA TRP A 73 3.40 14.63 -11.11
C TRP A 73 2.09 15.27 -10.65
N GLN A 74 1.22 14.47 -10.07
CA GLN A 74 0.02 14.88 -9.36
C GLN A 74 -0.11 14.02 -8.11
N TYR A 75 -0.53 14.62 -6.99
CA TYR A 75 -0.85 13.87 -5.78
C TYR A 75 -2.26 14.15 -5.29
N ASN A 76 -2.84 13.17 -4.60
CA ASN A 76 -4.07 13.32 -3.84
C ASN A 76 -3.84 12.81 -2.41
N LEU A 77 -4.70 13.25 -1.48
CA LEU A 77 -4.71 12.77 -0.11
C LEU A 77 -6.10 12.27 0.22
N GLY A 78 -6.17 11.17 0.96
CA GLY A 78 -7.41 10.62 1.49
C GLY A 78 -7.25 10.13 2.91
N LEU A 79 -8.35 10.09 3.66
CA LEU A 79 -8.42 9.49 4.99
C LEU A 79 -9.57 8.47 5.04
N TYR A 80 -9.28 7.30 5.63
CA TYR A 80 -10.28 6.27 5.93
C TYR A 80 -9.77 5.36 7.04
N ASP A 81 -10.66 4.93 7.94
CA ASP A 81 -10.37 3.97 9.01
C ASP A 81 -10.64 2.53 8.48
N PHE A 82 -9.59 1.86 8.00
CA PHE A 82 -9.68 0.57 7.32
C PHE A 82 -9.88 -0.61 8.28
N ASP A 83 -9.32 -0.56 9.48
CA ASP A 83 -9.43 -1.63 10.49
C ASP A 83 -10.45 -1.33 11.59
N GLY A 84 -11.05 -0.13 11.59
CA GLY A 84 -12.14 0.25 12.46
C GLY A 84 -11.70 0.56 13.89
N ASP A 85 -10.42 0.92 14.08
CA ASP A 85 -9.87 1.21 15.40
C ASP A 85 -10.20 2.64 15.89
N GLY A 86 -10.75 3.48 15.02
CA GLY A 86 -11.08 4.88 15.31
C GLY A 86 -9.97 5.87 14.95
N SER A 87 -8.88 5.41 14.33
CA SER A 87 -7.80 6.22 13.76
C SER A 87 -7.81 6.04 12.25
N PRO A 88 -7.89 7.10 11.45
CA PRO A 88 -7.87 6.94 10.00
C PRO A 88 -6.44 6.62 9.51
N GLU A 89 -6.33 5.70 8.58
CA GLU A 89 -5.17 5.59 7.71
C GLU A 89 -5.13 6.75 6.71
N LEU A 90 -3.90 7.11 6.32
CA LEU A 90 -3.63 8.10 5.28
C LEU A 90 -3.43 7.40 3.93
N ILE A 91 -4.25 7.75 2.96
CA ILE A 91 -4.08 7.38 1.56
C ILE A 91 -3.31 8.51 0.87
N VAL A 92 -2.17 8.19 0.26
CA VAL A 92 -1.44 9.12 -0.63
C VAL A 92 -1.47 8.55 -2.04
N GLY A 93 -2.09 9.28 -2.97
CA GLY A 93 -2.06 8.91 -4.37
C GLY A 93 -0.98 9.63 -5.15
N SER A 94 -0.34 8.91 -6.06
CA SER A 94 0.49 9.48 -7.13
C SER A 94 -0.11 9.12 -8.47
N TYR A 95 -0.25 10.10 -9.36
CA TYR A 95 -0.89 9.91 -10.66
C TYR A 95 0.04 10.30 -11.80
N GLY A 96 0.13 9.41 -12.78
CA GLY A 96 0.75 9.65 -14.08
C GLY A 96 -0.30 9.76 -15.19
N ASN A 97 0.19 9.81 -16.44
CA ASN A 97 -0.67 10.07 -17.60
C ASN A 97 -1.64 8.92 -17.94
N PHE A 98 -1.41 7.69 -17.47
CA PHE A 98 -2.20 6.50 -17.82
C PHE A 98 -2.73 5.73 -16.61
N SER A 99 -2.02 5.77 -15.50
CA SER A 99 -2.38 5.13 -14.24
C SER A 99 -1.78 5.91 -13.08
N GLY A 100 -2.23 5.57 -11.87
CA GLY A 100 -1.66 6.02 -10.62
C GLY A 100 -1.54 4.87 -9.63
N THR A 101 -1.04 5.20 -8.46
CA THR A 101 -0.90 4.29 -7.33
C THR A 101 -1.42 5.00 -6.10
N HIS A 102 -2.27 4.34 -5.34
CA HIS A 102 -2.59 4.75 -3.98
C HIS A 102 -1.71 3.96 -3.01
N THR A 103 -1.04 4.65 -2.11
CA THR A 103 -0.27 4.06 -1.02
C THR A 103 -1.00 4.32 0.29
N LEU A 104 -1.20 3.27 1.08
CA LEU A 104 -1.81 3.35 2.39
C LEU A 104 -0.74 3.43 3.47
N LEU A 105 -0.83 4.47 4.30
CA LEU A 105 0.05 4.73 5.43
C LEU A 105 -0.75 4.61 6.72
N ARG A 106 -0.26 3.80 7.67
CA ARG A 106 -0.82 3.71 9.01
C ARG A 106 0.05 4.51 9.96
N LEU A 107 -0.58 5.28 10.85
CA LEU A 107 0.13 5.96 11.93
C LEU A 107 0.59 4.96 12.99
N THR A 108 1.85 5.05 13.38
CA THR A 108 2.43 4.31 14.51
C THR A 108 2.84 5.32 15.58
N GLU A 109 3.00 4.89 16.84
CA GLU A 109 3.24 5.78 18.01
C GLU A 109 4.15 6.99 17.70
N ASP A 110 5.28 6.75 17.02
CA ASP A 110 6.28 7.78 16.74
C ASP A 110 6.41 8.17 15.25
N ALA A 111 5.66 7.53 14.33
CA ALA A 111 5.86 7.71 12.88
C ALA A 111 4.65 7.25 12.05
N TYR A 112 4.93 6.71 10.86
CA TYR A 112 4.00 5.97 10.04
C TYR A 112 4.70 4.72 9.50
N GLU A 113 3.92 3.73 9.12
CA GLU A 113 4.36 2.59 8.30
C GLU A 113 3.64 2.60 6.96
N VAL A 114 4.32 2.12 5.91
CA VAL A 114 3.68 1.83 4.63
C VAL A 114 3.03 0.46 4.73
N VAL A 115 1.70 0.43 4.69
CA VAL A 115 0.91 -0.80 4.81
C VAL A 115 0.90 -1.58 3.50
N GLY A 116 0.87 -0.85 2.39
CA GLY A 116 0.86 -1.39 1.04
C GLY A 116 0.37 -0.37 0.03
N ASP A 117 0.36 -0.78 -1.23
CA ASP A 117 -0.10 0.03 -2.34
C ASP A 117 -1.03 -0.77 -3.26
N TYR A 118 -1.82 -0.05 -4.05
CA TYR A 118 -2.66 -0.62 -5.09
C TYR A 118 -2.75 0.32 -6.29
N GLU A 119 -2.86 -0.27 -7.47
CA GLU A 119 -3.02 0.48 -8.71
C GLU A 119 -4.38 1.17 -8.76
N VAL A 120 -4.41 2.36 -9.37
CA VAL A 120 -5.63 3.10 -9.70
C VAL A 120 -5.54 3.63 -11.14
N PRO A 121 -6.66 3.79 -11.84
CA PRO A 121 -6.64 4.42 -13.16
C PRO A 121 -6.47 5.94 -13.00
N ASN A 122 -6.03 6.63 -14.06
CA ASN A 122 -5.82 8.09 -14.09
C ASN A 122 -7.13 8.92 -14.11
N GLY A 123 -8.17 8.50 -13.39
CA GLY A 123 -9.44 9.21 -13.35
C GLY A 123 -10.16 9.05 -12.01
N SER A 124 -11.47 9.26 -12.01
CA SER A 124 -12.27 9.26 -10.78
C SER A 124 -12.24 7.90 -10.09
N CYS A 125 -12.04 7.91 -8.78
CA CYS A 125 -12.19 6.76 -7.91
C CYS A 125 -13.33 6.98 -6.94
N GLU A 126 -14.19 5.97 -6.79
CA GLU A 126 -15.25 5.93 -5.78
C GLU A 126 -15.03 4.72 -4.88
N PHE A 127 -15.26 4.89 -3.58
CA PHE A 127 -15.09 3.83 -2.59
C PHE A 127 -16.44 3.42 -2.04
N TYR A 128 -16.60 2.12 -1.81
CA TYR A 128 -17.81 1.51 -1.31
C TYR A 128 -17.47 0.56 -0.17
N PRO A 129 -18.33 0.41 0.85
CA PRO A 129 -18.15 -0.64 1.84
C PRO A 129 -18.19 -2.00 1.15
N ALA A 130 -17.21 -2.86 1.43
CA ALA A 130 -17.24 -4.23 0.93
C ALA A 130 -18.45 -4.97 1.51
N ALA A 131 -19.13 -5.78 0.71
CA ALA A 131 -20.31 -6.53 1.14
C ALA A 131 -19.98 -7.59 2.21
N SER A 132 -18.72 -8.01 2.29
CA SER A 132 -18.19 -8.84 3.36
C SER A 132 -18.14 -8.13 4.72
N GLY A 133 -18.13 -6.80 4.73
CA GLY A 133 -18.08 -5.96 5.92
C GLY A 133 -16.68 -5.75 6.51
N ASP A 134 -15.63 -6.22 5.83
CA ASP A 134 -14.24 -6.22 6.32
C ASP A 134 -13.26 -5.49 5.38
N GLY A 135 -13.71 -4.41 4.75
CA GLY A 135 -12.87 -3.58 3.90
C GLY A 135 -13.64 -2.63 2.98
N LEU A 136 -12.96 -2.18 1.94
CA LEU A 136 -13.51 -1.32 0.90
C LEU A 136 -13.44 -1.97 -0.47
N VAL A 137 -14.37 -1.62 -1.33
CA VAL A 137 -14.27 -1.81 -2.76
C VAL A 137 -14.10 -0.43 -3.41
N LEU A 138 -12.99 -0.23 -4.09
CA LEU A 138 -12.77 0.92 -4.94
C LEU A 138 -13.21 0.58 -6.37
N ILE A 139 -13.90 1.52 -7.01
CA ILE A 139 -14.17 1.51 -8.45
C ILE A 139 -13.51 2.74 -9.05
N GLY A 140 -12.40 2.52 -9.73
CA GLY A 140 -11.69 3.53 -10.49
C GLY A 140 -12.06 3.47 -11.95
N LYS A 141 -12.26 4.63 -12.57
CA LYS A 141 -12.38 4.76 -14.03
C LYS A 141 -11.47 5.85 -14.52
N GLY A 142 -10.64 5.52 -15.50
CA GLY A 142 -9.75 6.46 -16.16
C GLY A 142 -9.42 5.98 -17.56
N GLY A 143 -8.59 6.70 -18.27
CA GLY A 143 -8.16 6.32 -19.60
C GLY A 143 -7.50 7.47 -20.32
N HIS A 144 -6.98 7.19 -21.52
CA HIS A 144 -6.44 8.21 -22.39
C HIS A 144 -6.76 7.88 -23.85
N GLY A 145 -7.23 8.87 -24.61
CA GLY A 145 -7.60 8.71 -26.01
C GLY A 145 -8.84 7.84 -26.20
N THR A 146 -8.67 6.66 -26.80
CA THR A 146 -9.78 5.72 -27.11
C THR A 146 -9.88 4.56 -26.13
N GLN A 147 -9.01 4.52 -25.13
CA GLN A 147 -8.96 3.47 -24.13
C GLN A 147 -9.54 4.01 -22.82
N GLU A 148 -10.49 3.29 -22.25
CA GLU A 148 -10.99 3.45 -20.89
C GLU A 148 -10.59 2.22 -20.07
N ILE A 149 -9.90 2.45 -18.97
CA ILE A 149 -9.52 1.45 -17.98
C ILE A 149 -10.49 1.59 -16.83
N VAL A 150 -11.14 0.49 -16.50
CA VAL A 150 -11.87 0.36 -15.26
C VAL A 150 -11.13 -0.63 -14.39
N LEU A 151 -11.00 -0.26 -13.13
CA LEU A 151 -10.28 -1.02 -12.14
C LEU A 151 -11.14 -1.09 -10.89
N GLU A 152 -11.48 -2.31 -10.51
CA GLU A 152 -12.17 -2.61 -9.27
C GLU A 152 -11.15 -3.19 -8.30
N SER A 153 -10.98 -2.59 -7.12
CA SER A 153 -10.08 -3.11 -6.08
C SER A 153 -10.87 -3.46 -4.84
N ALA A 154 -10.81 -4.70 -4.38
CA ALA A 154 -11.22 -5.04 -3.03
C ALA A 154 -10.01 -4.95 -2.10
N LEU A 155 -10.11 -4.10 -1.10
CA LEU A 155 -9.04 -3.70 -0.19
C LEU A 155 -9.42 -4.11 1.21
N ARG A 156 -8.54 -4.86 1.87
CA ARG A 156 -8.71 -5.26 3.26
C ARG A 156 -7.41 -5.11 4.02
N LEU A 157 -7.49 -4.49 5.17
CA LEU A 157 -6.39 -4.46 6.13
C LEU A 157 -6.39 -5.76 6.93
N LEU A 158 -5.26 -6.45 6.95
CA LEU A 158 -5.07 -7.69 7.67
C LEU A 158 -4.70 -7.39 9.13
N PRO A 159 -5.22 -8.19 10.09
CA PRO A 159 -4.87 -8.02 11.50
C PRO A 159 -3.45 -8.47 11.82
N GLU A 160 -2.86 -9.33 10.97
CA GLU A 160 -1.49 -9.81 11.04
C GLU A 160 -0.92 -9.85 9.62
N PRO A 161 0.41 -9.67 9.43
CA PRO A 161 1.02 -9.73 8.12
C PRO A 161 0.79 -11.08 7.42
N ASP A 162 0.65 -11.05 6.09
CA ASP A 162 0.57 -12.25 5.27
C ASP A 162 1.91 -13.02 5.17
N GLU A 163 1.96 -14.08 4.37
CA GLU A 163 3.19 -14.87 4.19
C GLU A 163 4.36 -14.06 3.58
N ALA A 164 4.05 -12.98 2.84
CA ALA A 164 5.02 -12.06 2.28
C ALA A 164 5.37 -10.89 3.23
N GLY A 165 4.70 -10.81 4.38
CA GLY A 165 4.85 -9.74 5.36
C GLY A 165 4.03 -8.48 5.04
N GLY A 166 3.11 -8.55 4.07
CA GLY A 166 2.21 -7.45 3.72
C GLY A 166 1.00 -7.40 4.65
N LEU A 167 0.55 -6.18 4.97
CA LEU A 167 -0.64 -5.96 5.79
C LEU A 167 -1.89 -5.63 4.96
N LEU A 168 -1.73 -5.28 3.69
CA LEU A 168 -2.84 -5.00 2.78
C LEU A 168 -3.14 -6.19 1.88
N ASP A 169 -4.34 -6.76 2.01
CA ASP A 169 -4.89 -7.74 1.05
C ASP A 169 -5.58 -6.97 -0.08
N VAL A 170 -5.05 -7.13 -1.30
CA VAL A 170 -5.51 -6.42 -2.50
C VAL A 170 -5.93 -7.42 -3.55
N TRP A 171 -7.22 -7.44 -3.86
CA TRP A 171 -7.73 -8.06 -5.08
C TRP A 171 -8.03 -6.98 -6.09
N GLN A 172 -7.52 -7.10 -7.31
CA GLN A 172 -7.84 -6.16 -8.38
C GLN A 172 -8.42 -6.89 -9.58
N ARG A 173 -9.46 -6.28 -10.17
CA ARG A 173 -10.00 -6.66 -11.46
C ARG A 173 -9.89 -5.47 -12.39
N THR A 174 -9.00 -5.59 -13.36
CA THR A 174 -8.79 -4.56 -14.38
C THR A 174 -9.44 -5.01 -15.66
N TYR A 175 -10.22 -4.13 -16.28
CA TYR A 175 -10.74 -4.35 -17.61
C TYR A 175 -10.59 -3.10 -18.48
N THR A 176 -10.12 -3.33 -19.69
CA THR A 176 -9.91 -2.27 -20.67
C THR A 176 -11.03 -2.28 -21.69
N LEU A 177 -11.68 -1.13 -21.88
CA LEU A 177 -12.65 -0.86 -22.93
C LEU A 177 -11.96 -0.05 -24.03
N PHE A 178 -11.99 -0.54 -25.26
CA PHE A 178 -11.52 0.22 -26.42
C PHE A 178 -12.73 0.78 -27.17
N GLY A 179 -12.70 2.07 -27.52
CA GLY A 179 -13.71 2.68 -28.38
C GLY A 179 -13.57 2.21 -29.83
N GLY A 180 -14.62 1.59 -30.39
CA GLY A 180 -14.70 1.19 -31.81
C GLY A 180 -15.54 -0.07 -32.05
N ASP A 181 -15.82 -0.39 -33.32
CA ASP A 181 -16.64 -1.56 -33.72
C ASP A 181 -15.96 -2.93 -33.45
N ASP A 182 -14.64 -2.93 -33.18
CA ASP A 182 -13.82 -4.12 -32.89
C ASP A 182 -13.22 -4.08 -31.47
N ALA A 183 -13.96 -3.55 -30.49
CA ALA A 183 -13.49 -3.42 -29.10
C ALA A 183 -13.07 -4.78 -28.51
N GLN A 184 -11.77 -5.03 -28.40
CA GLN A 184 -11.23 -6.18 -27.67
C GLN A 184 -11.11 -5.81 -26.20
N SER A 185 -12.03 -6.28 -25.36
CA SER A 185 -11.84 -6.16 -23.92
C SER A 185 -10.78 -7.17 -23.47
N ALA A 186 -9.83 -6.70 -22.65
CA ALA A 186 -8.93 -7.54 -21.89
C ALA A 186 -9.28 -7.36 -20.42
N CYS A 187 -9.34 -8.47 -19.70
CA CYS A 187 -9.72 -8.54 -18.31
C CYS A 187 -8.66 -9.36 -17.57
N THR A 188 -8.22 -8.88 -16.41
CA THR A 188 -7.26 -9.60 -15.56
C THR A 188 -7.72 -9.47 -14.12
N VAL A 189 -7.68 -10.58 -13.39
CA VAL A 189 -7.86 -10.59 -11.93
C VAL A 189 -6.52 -10.88 -11.28
N THR A 190 -6.09 -10.03 -10.37
CA THR A 190 -4.87 -10.19 -9.58
C THR A 190 -5.18 -10.26 -8.09
N HIS A 191 -4.31 -10.92 -7.35
CA HIS A 191 -4.27 -10.95 -5.89
C HIS A 191 -2.86 -10.58 -5.45
N ASN A 192 -2.70 -9.48 -4.72
CA ASN A 192 -1.40 -8.91 -4.31
C ASN A 192 -0.39 -8.83 -5.47
N GLY A 193 -0.88 -8.39 -6.64
CA GLY A 193 -0.08 -8.26 -7.87
C GLY A 193 0.12 -9.55 -8.67
N GLU A 194 -0.26 -10.71 -8.14
CA GLU A 194 -0.14 -12.00 -8.83
C GLU A 194 -1.41 -12.32 -9.65
N GLU A 195 -1.25 -12.60 -10.95
CA GLU A 195 -2.36 -12.96 -11.83
C GLU A 195 -3.05 -14.26 -11.37
N GLN A 196 -4.37 -14.18 -11.18
CA GLN A 196 -5.24 -15.29 -10.82
C GLN A 196 -6.10 -15.76 -12.00
N ALA A 197 -6.46 -14.84 -12.90
CA ALA A 197 -7.22 -15.14 -14.11
C ALA A 197 -6.97 -14.10 -15.21
N ALA A 198 -7.04 -14.56 -16.47
CA ALA A 198 -7.03 -13.72 -17.66
C ALA A 198 -8.27 -14.02 -18.51
N CYS A 199 -9.06 -12.98 -18.80
CA CYS A 199 -10.39 -13.04 -19.39
C CYS A 199 -10.51 -12.08 -20.58
N GLN A 200 -11.49 -12.32 -21.45
CA GLN A 200 -11.88 -11.33 -22.46
C GLN A 200 -12.89 -10.34 -21.88
N SER A 201 -13.69 -10.76 -20.90
CA SER A 201 -14.68 -9.91 -20.25
C SER A 201 -14.82 -10.26 -18.76
N PRO A 202 -15.19 -9.29 -17.89
CA PRO A 202 -15.54 -9.60 -16.50
C PRO A 202 -16.72 -10.58 -16.35
N GLN A 203 -17.54 -10.79 -17.39
CA GLN A 203 -18.59 -11.81 -17.36
C GLN A 203 -18.11 -13.23 -17.72
N ASP A 204 -16.86 -13.38 -18.15
CA ASP A 204 -16.32 -14.71 -18.45
C ASP A 204 -16.24 -15.55 -17.17
N PRO A 205 -16.48 -16.87 -17.23
CA PRO A 205 -16.54 -17.73 -16.04
C PRO A 205 -15.29 -17.68 -15.17
N GLU A 206 -14.12 -17.45 -15.77
CA GLU A 206 -12.82 -17.35 -15.07
C GLU A 206 -12.73 -16.09 -14.20
N ALA A 207 -13.27 -14.96 -14.66
CA ALA A 207 -13.36 -13.73 -13.88
C ALA A 207 -14.53 -13.75 -12.89
N ALA A 208 -15.68 -14.25 -13.33
CA ALA A 208 -16.91 -14.31 -12.54
C ALA A 208 -16.77 -15.17 -11.27
N ALA A 209 -15.82 -16.11 -11.25
CA ALA A 209 -15.47 -16.88 -10.06
C ALA A 209 -15.04 -16.00 -8.86
N PHE A 210 -14.61 -14.75 -9.12
CA PHE A 210 -14.15 -13.79 -8.12
C PHE A 210 -15.17 -12.69 -7.79
N ASP A 211 -16.37 -12.69 -8.40
CA ASP A 211 -17.37 -11.62 -8.24
C ASP A 211 -17.70 -11.30 -6.78
N ALA A 212 -17.73 -12.33 -5.92
CA ALA A 212 -18.02 -12.15 -4.50
C ALA A 212 -16.98 -11.29 -3.76
N ARG A 213 -15.74 -11.19 -4.26
CA ARG A 213 -14.68 -10.34 -3.69
C ARG A 213 -14.94 -8.86 -3.93
N PHE A 214 -15.51 -8.52 -5.09
CA PHE A 214 -15.79 -7.16 -5.51
C PHE A 214 -17.22 -6.72 -5.17
N ALA A 215 -17.99 -7.55 -4.48
CA ALA A 215 -19.33 -7.19 -4.05
C ALA A 215 -19.26 -6.04 -3.03
N HIS A 216 -20.08 -5.01 -3.23
CA HIS A 216 -20.07 -3.79 -2.42
C HIS A 216 -21.49 -3.26 -2.17
N GLY A 217 -21.62 -2.35 -1.19
CA GLY A 217 -22.89 -1.67 -0.92
C GLY A 217 -23.27 -0.66 -2.02
N ASP A 218 -24.55 -0.27 -2.05
CA ASP A 218 -25.07 0.67 -3.07
C ASP A 218 -24.72 2.14 -2.80
N THR A 219 -24.23 2.46 -1.59
CA THR A 219 -23.88 3.82 -1.18
C THR A 219 -22.36 3.92 -1.02
N PRO A 220 -21.71 4.94 -1.60
CA PRO A 220 -20.28 5.16 -1.39
C PRO A 220 -19.95 5.28 0.10
N ALA A 221 -18.81 4.72 0.50
CA ALA A 221 -18.23 4.96 1.80
C ALA A 221 -17.73 6.40 1.87
N LEU A 222 -17.78 7.01 3.06
CA LEU A 222 -17.06 8.26 3.27
C LEU A 222 -15.56 7.94 3.34
N VAL A 223 -14.92 7.95 2.18
CA VAL A 223 -13.48 8.19 2.08
C VAL A 223 -13.35 9.67 1.81
N ALA A 224 -12.96 10.43 2.82
CA ALA A 224 -12.64 11.83 2.60
C ALA A 224 -11.42 11.83 1.67
N MET A 225 -11.59 12.23 0.41
CA MET A 225 -10.50 12.42 -0.54
C MET A 225 -10.50 13.86 -0.99
N GLU A 226 -9.32 14.48 -1.04
CA GLU A 226 -9.14 15.80 -1.62
C GLU A 226 -8.42 15.67 -2.96
N GLU A 227 -9.10 16.12 -4.02
CA GLU A 227 -8.60 16.05 -5.38
C GLU A 227 -7.54 17.13 -5.66
N GLU A 228 -6.55 16.72 -6.45
CA GLU A 228 -5.51 17.48 -7.18
C GLU A 228 -4.84 18.67 -6.48
N ALA A 229 -3.60 18.47 -6.05
CA ALA A 229 -2.58 19.51 -6.22
C ALA A 229 -1.71 19.17 -7.43
N PHE A 230 -1.62 20.10 -8.38
CA PHE A 230 -0.67 19.97 -9.48
C PHE A 230 0.72 20.34 -8.99
N PHE A 231 1.67 19.42 -9.13
CA PHE A 231 3.07 19.71 -8.88
C PHE A 231 3.70 20.35 -10.11
N ALA A 232 4.52 21.38 -9.91
CA ALA A 232 5.37 21.88 -10.98
C ALA A 232 6.44 20.82 -11.28
N GLY A 233 6.14 19.92 -12.22
CA GLY A 233 7.02 18.91 -12.80
C GLY A 233 8.41 19.41 -13.11
N THR A 234 9.43 18.54 -13.02
CA THR A 234 10.67 18.75 -13.77
C THR A 234 10.43 18.36 -15.22
N GLU A 235 10.68 19.23 -16.18
CA GLU A 235 10.71 18.84 -17.58
C GLU A 235 11.79 17.76 -17.81
N ASP A 236 11.77 17.08 -18.97
CA ASP A 236 12.81 16.12 -19.44
C ASP A 236 14.26 16.69 -19.42
N ASN A 237 14.45 17.96 -19.04
CA ASN A 237 15.70 18.70 -18.98
C ASN A 237 16.32 18.84 -17.55
N GLY A 238 15.64 18.38 -16.50
CA GLY A 238 16.21 18.26 -15.14
C GLY A 238 16.13 19.47 -14.21
N GLU A 239 15.16 20.37 -14.34
CA GLU A 239 14.91 21.48 -13.38
C GLU A 239 13.86 21.13 -12.30
N ILE A 240 14.19 21.31 -11.00
CA ILE A 240 13.56 20.77 -9.77
C ILE A 240 12.04 21.00 -9.57
N LEU A 241 11.35 19.93 -9.13
CA LEU A 241 10.05 19.87 -8.47
C LEU A 241 10.18 20.51 -7.08
N LEU A 242 9.59 21.69 -6.85
CA LEU A 242 9.64 22.34 -5.53
C LEU A 242 8.93 21.49 -4.49
N PRO A 243 9.47 21.27 -3.27
CA PRO A 243 8.80 20.48 -2.23
C PRO A 243 7.43 21.05 -1.88
N VAL A 244 6.50 20.19 -1.46
CA VAL A 244 5.15 20.61 -1.07
C VAL A 244 5.31 21.37 0.23
N PRO A 245 4.77 22.59 0.35
CA PRO A 245 4.78 23.28 1.63
C PRO A 245 4.02 22.46 2.68
N GLN A 246 4.65 22.24 3.85
CA GLN A 246 4.01 21.53 4.96
C GLN A 246 2.67 22.17 5.37
N GLU A 247 2.54 23.49 5.25
CA GLU A 247 1.29 24.23 5.52
C GLU A 247 0.17 23.85 4.53
N GLU A 248 0.50 23.58 3.27
CA GLU A 248 -0.48 23.11 2.28
C GLU A 248 -1.00 21.72 2.67
N LEU A 249 -0.10 20.78 2.93
CA LEU A 249 -0.46 19.42 3.35
C LEU A 249 -1.31 19.44 4.62
N ARG A 250 -0.91 20.25 5.61
CA ARG A 250 -1.68 20.42 6.85
C ARG A 250 -3.09 20.95 6.60
N THR A 251 -3.24 21.95 5.72
CA THR A 251 -4.55 22.52 5.39
C THR A 251 -5.47 21.47 4.75
N ARG A 252 -4.93 20.64 3.85
CA ARG A 252 -5.68 19.57 3.20
C ARG A 252 -6.09 18.47 4.17
N ILE A 253 -5.16 18.03 5.02
CA ILE A 253 -5.45 17.05 6.09
C ILE A 253 -6.49 17.58 7.07
N ASP A 254 -6.43 18.86 7.45
CA ASP A 254 -7.43 19.49 8.33
C ASP A 254 -8.84 19.44 7.72
N ALA A 255 -8.95 19.73 6.41
CA ALA A 255 -10.21 19.64 5.67
C ALA A 255 -10.71 18.19 5.50
N LEU A 256 -9.81 17.21 5.42
CA LEU A 256 -10.14 15.78 5.40
C LEU A 256 -10.70 15.32 6.75
N LEU A 257 -10.04 15.69 7.86
CA LEU A 257 -10.52 15.38 9.21
C LEU A 257 -11.88 16.03 9.48
N GLU A 258 -12.09 17.29 9.08
CA GLU A 258 -13.39 17.96 9.23
C GLU A 258 -14.52 17.25 8.47
N ARG A 259 -14.20 16.58 7.35
CA ARG A 259 -15.18 15.77 6.60
C ARG A 259 -15.52 14.47 7.34
N LEU A 260 -14.52 13.78 7.88
CA LEU A 260 -14.74 12.56 8.69
C LEU A 260 -15.60 12.81 9.94
N GLU A 261 -15.50 14.00 10.55
CA GLU A 261 -16.27 14.35 11.76
C GLU A 261 -17.75 14.67 11.50
N LYS A 262 -18.16 14.90 10.25
CA LYS A 262 -19.51 15.37 9.89
C LYS A 262 -20.51 14.25 9.60
N ASP A 263 -20.05 13.01 9.52
CA ASP A 263 -20.84 11.80 9.24
C ASP A 263 -20.97 10.91 10.48
#